data_AF-A0A914YR58-F1
#
_entry.id   AF-A0A914YR58-F1
#
_cell.length_a   1.000
_cell.length_b   1.000
_cell.length_c   1.000
_cell.angle_alpha   90.00
_cell.angle_beta   90.00
_cell.angle_gamma   90.00
#
_symmetry.space_group_name_H-M   'P 1'
#
loop_
_entity.id
_entity.type
_entity.pdbx_description
1 polymer ?
#
loop_
_entity_poly.entity_id
_entity_poly.type
_entity_poly.pdbx_seq_one_letter_code
_entity_poly.pdbx_strand_id
1 'polypeptide(L)'
;MLLKQINENALPMSFNEMFFQATESGTVTARVNAMPRLQLEMQNMHLYTQIDLNTCTAKVHSLEGCASCNEGAVLQITCSTDFGTAAAHVTCPDMAFPISCSKDGQYQRINLFFNDANVDSECKLRCPSKVTSFKLTATLKKSTLVNAWSKVAVEVTDEPSLVLELLKAGKELVESNYQYLIIVLIVTGIGAIVLLVLLKKFI
;
A
#
# COMPACT_ATOMS: atom_id res chain seq x y z
N MET A 1 33.09 -1.01 -5.42
CA MET A 1 32.18 -1.03 -6.60
C MET A 1 31.07 -2.07 -6.44
N LEU A 2 31.37 -3.34 -6.10
CA LEU A 2 30.39 -4.42 -5.89
C LEU A 2 29.36 -4.16 -4.77
N LEU A 3 29.78 -3.63 -3.62
CA LEU A 3 28.88 -3.34 -2.50
C LEU A 3 27.78 -2.32 -2.84
N LYS A 4 28.08 -1.38 -3.75
CA LYS A 4 27.11 -0.38 -4.22
C LYS A 4 26.02 -1.05 -5.05
N GLN A 5 26.38 -1.98 -5.93
CA GLN A 5 25.42 -2.72 -6.75
C GLN A 5 24.55 -3.68 -5.93
N ILE A 6 25.06 -4.26 -4.84
CA ILE A 6 24.28 -5.13 -3.95
C ILE A 6 23.22 -4.30 -3.20
N ASN A 7 23.58 -3.11 -2.75
CA ASN A 7 22.65 -2.22 -2.06
C ASN A 7 21.56 -1.67 -3.01
N GLU A 8 21.92 -1.37 -4.25
CA GLU A 8 20.99 -0.87 -5.27
C GLU A 8 20.00 -1.94 -5.78
N ASN A 9 20.31 -3.22 -5.60
CA ASN A 9 19.48 -4.35 -6.03
C ASN A 9 19.07 -5.25 -4.85
N ALA A 10 18.95 -4.68 -3.65
CA ALA A 10 18.52 -5.41 -2.48
C ALA A 10 17.07 -5.88 -2.64
N LEU A 11 16.81 -7.13 -2.28
CA LEU A 11 15.45 -7.66 -2.23
C LEU A 11 14.71 -7.11 -0.99
N PRO A 12 13.38 -6.91 -1.07
CA PRO A 12 12.53 -7.13 -2.24
C PRO A 12 12.63 -5.99 -3.26
N MET A 13 12.54 -6.32 -4.55
CA MET A 13 12.64 -5.34 -5.64
C MET A 13 11.58 -5.60 -6.72
N SER A 14 11.21 -4.56 -7.47
CA SER A 14 10.33 -4.70 -8.64
C SER A 14 11.10 -4.43 -9.93
N PHE A 15 10.85 -5.24 -10.95
CA PHE A 15 11.38 -5.03 -12.29
C PHE A 15 10.38 -5.55 -13.31
N ASN A 16 9.95 -4.67 -14.23
CA ASN A 16 9.08 -5.00 -15.35
C ASN A 16 7.84 -5.84 -14.95
N GLU A 17 7.05 -5.30 -14.01
CA GLU A 17 5.82 -5.89 -13.44
C GLU A 17 5.99 -7.17 -12.62
N MET A 18 7.22 -7.61 -12.39
CA MET A 18 7.56 -8.72 -11.50
C MET A 18 8.08 -8.18 -10.17
N PHE A 19 7.64 -8.77 -9.07
CA PHE A 19 8.09 -8.45 -7.71
C PHE A 19 8.91 -9.60 -7.14
N PHE A 20 10.19 -9.37 -6.90
CA PHE A 20 11.13 -10.34 -6.38
C PHE A 20 11.20 -10.25 -4.85
N GLN A 21 11.03 -11.38 -4.18
CA GLN A 21 11.14 -11.48 -2.72
C GLN A 21 11.96 -12.74 -2.34
N ALA A 22 12.78 -12.61 -1.30
CA ALA A 22 13.42 -13.77 -0.69
C ALA A 22 12.39 -14.51 0.17
N THR A 23 12.33 -15.83 0.05
CA THR A 23 11.60 -16.68 0.99
C THR A 23 12.46 -16.95 2.22
N GLU A 24 11.82 -17.43 3.29
CA GLU A 24 12.50 -17.84 4.54
C GLU A 24 13.59 -18.92 4.30
N SER A 25 13.46 -19.70 3.22
CA SER A 25 14.44 -20.70 2.78
C SER A 25 15.66 -20.11 2.05
N GLY A 26 15.71 -18.79 1.83
CA GLY A 26 16.77 -18.12 1.09
C GLY A 26 16.66 -18.23 -0.44
N THR A 27 15.55 -18.76 -0.97
CA THR A 27 15.31 -18.77 -2.42
C THR A 27 14.63 -17.46 -2.85
N VAL A 28 14.85 -17.05 -4.10
CA VAL A 28 14.21 -15.85 -4.65
C VAL A 28 12.96 -16.26 -5.41
N THR A 29 11.83 -15.64 -5.10
CA THR A 29 10.55 -15.88 -5.77
C THR A 29 10.10 -14.60 -6.47
N ALA A 30 9.57 -14.73 -7.68
CA ALA A 30 8.96 -13.63 -8.41
C ALA A 30 7.44 -13.75 -8.34
N ARG A 31 6.78 -12.71 -7.88
CA ARG A 31 5.33 -12.54 -7.95
C ARG A 31 5.00 -11.75 -9.20
N VAL A 32 4.09 -12.28 -10.01
CA VAL A 32 3.64 -11.65 -11.25
C VAL A 32 2.15 -11.43 -11.15
N ASN A 33 1.69 -10.21 -11.42
CA ASN A 33 0.27 -9.90 -11.54
C ASN A 33 -0.20 -10.26 -12.95
N ALA A 34 -0.38 -11.56 -13.22
CA ALA A 34 -0.91 -12.06 -14.48
C ALA A 34 -2.23 -12.82 -14.26
N MET A 35 -3.15 -12.74 -15.23
CA MET A 35 -4.37 -13.55 -15.23
C MET A 35 -4.07 -14.90 -15.89
N PRO A 36 -3.97 -16.01 -15.14
CA PRO A 36 -3.62 -17.30 -15.71
C PRO A 36 -4.74 -17.82 -16.62
N ARG A 37 -4.37 -18.43 -17.75
CA ARG A 37 -5.31 -19.13 -18.64
C ARG A 37 -5.18 -20.63 -18.41
N LEU A 38 -6.27 -21.28 -17.99
CA LEU A 38 -6.35 -22.72 -17.84
C LEU A 38 -7.10 -23.30 -19.05
N GLN A 39 -6.46 -24.21 -19.79
CA GLN A 39 -7.12 -24.99 -20.83
C GLN A 39 -7.42 -26.39 -20.27
N LEU A 40 -8.68 -26.81 -20.38
CA LEU A 40 -9.15 -28.12 -19.93
C LEU A 40 -9.50 -28.96 -21.16
N GLU A 41 -8.90 -30.15 -21.27
CA GLU A 41 -9.27 -31.16 -22.25
C GLU A 41 -9.92 -32.35 -21.53
N MET A 42 -11.10 -32.73 -21.99
CA MET A 42 -11.91 -33.78 -21.38
C MET A 42 -12.19 -34.86 -22.42
N GLN A 43 -11.62 -36.05 -22.24
CA GLN A 43 -11.83 -37.20 -23.15
C GLN A 43 -12.67 -38.27 -22.45
N ASN A 44 -13.65 -38.83 -23.17
CA ASN A 44 -14.53 -39.93 -22.72
C ASN A 44 -15.24 -39.70 -21.37
N MET A 45 -15.63 -38.45 -21.07
CA MET A 45 -16.46 -38.15 -19.89
C MET A 45 -17.92 -37.93 -20.29
N HIS A 46 -18.83 -38.52 -19.51
CA HIS A 46 -20.25 -38.24 -19.61
C HIS A 46 -20.63 -37.15 -18.62
N LEU A 47 -21.01 -35.98 -19.14
CA LEU A 47 -21.44 -34.84 -18.33
C LEU A 47 -22.93 -34.99 -18.00
N TYR A 48 -23.23 -35.18 -16.72
CA TYR A 48 -24.60 -35.11 -16.20
C TYR A 48 -24.73 -33.88 -15.31
N THR A 49 -25.60 -32.95 -15.69
CA THR A 49 -25.87 -31.75 -14.91
C THR A 49 -27.12 -31.96 -14.06
N GLN A 50 -26.96 -31.99 -12.74
CA GLN A 50 -28.06 -31.81 -11.81
C GLN A 50 -28.00 -30.39 -11.27
N ILE A 51 -29.08 -29.64 -11.47
CA ILE A 51 -29.19 -28.24 -11.04
C ILE A 51 -30.27 -28.19 -9.97
N ASP A 52 -29.83 -28.03 -8.73
CA ASP A 52 -30.74 -27.70 -7.65
C ASP A 52 -31.09 -26.21 -7.75
N LEU A 53 -32.38 -25.90 -7.93
CA LEU A 53 -32.90 -24.54 -8.11
C LEU A 53 -32.98 -23.79 -6.78
N ASN A 54 -31.85 -23.73 -6.08
CA ASN A 54 -31.76 -23.16 -4.76
C ASN A 54 -31.75 -21.63 -4.82
N THR A 55 -32.37 -21.02 -3.83
CA THR A 55 -32.30 -19.59 -3.56
C THR A 55 -31.31 -19.32 -2.45
N CYS A 56 -30.66 -18.15 -2.49
CA CYS A 56 -29.65 -17.78 -1.53
C CYS A 56 -29.84 -16.35 -1.02
N THR A 57 -29.49 -16.17 0.25
CA THR A 57 -29.50 -14.88 0.93
C THR A 57 -28.18 -14.67 1.65
N ALA A 58 -27.67 -13.45 1.61
CA ALA A 58 -26.44 -13.07 2.27
C ALA A 58 -26.72 -12.03 3.36
N LYS A 59 -26.08 -12.21 4.50
CA LYS A 59 -26.06 -11.23 5.60
C LYS A 59 -24.63 -10.82 5.88
N VAL A 60 -24.35 -9.54 5.66
CA VAL A 60 -23.07 -8.91 6.00
C VAL A 60 -23.04 -8.60 7.50
N HIS A 61 -21.95 -8.97 8.16
CA HIS A 61 -21.73 -8.68 9.59
C HIS A 61 -20.80 -7.50 9.77
N SER A 62 -19.63 -7.53 9.12
CA SER A 62 -18.67 -6.43 9.14
C SER A 62 -17.78 -6.44 7.91
N LEU A 63 -17.22 -5.28 7.60
CA LEU A 63 -16.20 -5.10 6.58
C LEU A 63 -15.14 -4.14 7.15
N GLU A 64 -13.98 -4.70 7.50
CA GLU A 64 -12.95 -4.00 8.27
C GLU A 64 -11.57 -4.19 7.66
N GLY A 65 -10.75 -3.14 7.64
CA GLY A 65 -9.37 -3.19 7.17
C GLY A 65 -8.93 -1.89 6.56
N CYS A 66 -8.10 -1.96 5.51
CA CYS A 66 -7.57 -0.80 4.82
C CYS A 66 -7.87 -0.78 3.32
N ALA A 67 -7.95 0.43 2.79
CA ALA A 67 -8.01 0.70 1.36
C ALA A 67 -6.61 1.08 0.84
N SER A 68 -6.29 0.68 -0.39
CA SER A 68 -4.99 0.88 -1.04
C SER A 68 -3.80 0.29 -0.26
N CYS A 69 -3.99 -0.88 0.36
CA CYS A 69 -2.97 -1.60 1.13
C CYS A 69 -2.87 -3.07 0.69
N ASN A 70 -1.78 -3.74 1.07
CA ASN A 70 -1.54 -5.15 0.74
C ASN A 70 -2.33 -6.10 1.66
N GLU A 71 -2.69 -5.65 2.86
CA GLU A 71 -3.48 -6.42 3.82
C GLU A 71 -4.95 -6.55 3.35
N GLY A 72 -5.48 -5.51 2.70
CA GLY A 72 -6.87 -5.43 2.25
C GLY A 72 -7.87 -5.20 3.38
N ALA A 73 -9.12 -5.59 3.13
CA ALA A 73 -10.21 -5.56 4.08
C ALA A 73 -10.92 -6.92 4.17
N VAL A 74 -11.24 -7.33 5.39
CA VAL A 74 -11.89 -8.60 5.68
C VAL A 74 -13.40 -8.38 5.78
N LEU A 75 -14.12 -9.00 4.85
CA LEU A 75 -15.57 -9.12 4.87
C LEU A 75 -15.97 -10.33 5.70
N GLN A 76 -16.79 -10.11 6.72
CA GLN A 76 -17.46 -11.15 7.49
C GLN A 76 -18.91 -11.27 7.01
N ILE A 77 -19.27 -12.44 6.48
CA ILE A 77 -20.57 -12.65 5.84
C ILE A 77 -21.11 -14.04 6.17
N THR A 78 -22.43 -14.15 6.35
CA THR A 78 -23.12 -15.44 6.40
C THR A 78 -23.99 -15.59 5.16
N CYS A 79 -23.84 -16.71 4.45
CA CYS A 79 -24.74 -17.06 3.35
C CYS A 79 -25.63 -18.23 3.72
N SER A 80 -26.93 -18.07 3.50
CA SER A 80 -27.94 -19.11 3.69
C SER A 80 -28.56 -19.51 2.37
N THR A 81 -28.96 -20.77 2.26
CA THR A 81 -29.75 -21.29 1.13
C THR A 81 -31.01 -22.01 1.63
N ASP A 82 -32.03 -22.12 0.79
CA ASP A 82 -33.28 -22.83 1.11
C ASP A 82 -33.11 -24.36 1.12
N PHE A 83 -32.13 -24.88 0.40
CA PHE A 83 -31.90 -26.33 0.29
C PHE A 83 -30.42 -26.70 0.27
N GLY A 84 -30.07 -27.72 1.07
CA GLY A 84 -28.74 -28.34 1.08
C GLY A 84 -27.58 -27.34 1.25
N THR A 85 -26.61 -27.45 0.35
CA THR A 85 -25.51 -26.50 0.18
C THR A 85 -25.53 -25.95 -1.25
N ALA A 86 -25.08 -24.71 -1.42
CA ALA A 86 -25.04 -24.07 -2.72
C ALA A 86 -23.76 -23.24 -2.87
N ALA A 87 -23.16 -23.28 -4.06
CA ALA A 87 -22.13 -22.33 -4.46
C ALA A 87 -22.81 -21.10 -5.07
N ALA A 88 -22.56 -19.94 -4.51
CA ALA A 88 -23.11 -18.67 -4.99
C ALA A 88 -21.99 -17.75 -5.48
N HIS A 89 -22.34 -16.85 -6.40
CA HIS A 89 -21.38 -15.88 -6.92
C HIS A 89 -21.84 -14.47 -6.58
N VAL A 90 -20.97 -13.70 -5.93
CA VAL A 90 -21.20 -12.29 -5.62
C VAL A 90 -20.57 -11.44 -6.70
N THR A 91 -21.32 -10.48 -7.22
CA THR A 91 -20.83 -9.48 -8.18
C THR A 91 -21.19 -8.09 -7.68
N CYS A 92 -20.18 -7.28 -7.44
CA CYS A 92 -20.26 -5.85 -7.13
C CYS A 92 -19.68 -5.06 -8.32
N PRO A 93 -19.74 -3.70 -8.33
CA PRO A 93 -19.20 -2.91 -9.44
C PRO A 93 -17.73 -3.18 -9.76
N ASP A 94 -16.88 -3.27 -8.73
CA ASP A 94 -15.41 -3.37 -8.89
C ASP A 94 -14.83 -4.75 -8.58
N MET A 95 -15.66 -5.71 -8.15
CA MET A 95 -15.19 -7.02 -7.71
C MET A 95 -16.23 -8.11 -7.86
N ALA A 96 -15.75 -9.34 -8.03
CA ALA A 96 -16.59 -10.54 -8.02
C ALA A 96 -15.86 -11.68 -7.31
N PHE A 97 -16.60 -12.45 -6.51
CA PHE A 97 -16.03 -13.55 -5.74
C PHE A 97 -17.07 -14.64 -5.45
N PRO A 98 -16.66 -15.91 -5.36
CA PRO A 98 -17.55 -16.99 -4.96
C PRO A 98 -17.74 -17.02 -3.43
N ILE A 99 -18.90 -17.48 -2.99
CA ILE A 99 -19.19 -17.81 -1.59
C ILE A 99 -19.95 -19.13 -1.49
N SER A 100 -19.77 -19.84 -0.39
CA SER A 100 -20.53 -21.07 -0.10
C SER A 100 -21.71 -20.77 0.82
N CYS A 101 -22.84 -21.42 0.58
CA CYS A 101 -24.08 -21.23 1.34
C CYS A 101 -24.56 -22.58 1.86
N SER A 102 -25.13 -22.58 3.07
CA SER A 102 -25.75 -23.77 3.67
C SER A 102 -27.13 -23.43 4.21
N LYS A 103 -27.97 -24.45 4.40
CA LYS A 103 -29.30 -24.27 4.99
C LYS A 103 -29.26 -23.63 6.39
N ASP A 104 -28.28 -24.02 7.21
CA ASP A 104 -28.08 -23.48 8.56
C ASP A 104 -27.34 -22.14 8.58
N GLY A 105 -26.92 -21.65 7.42
CA GLY A 105 -26.09 -20.45 7.28
C GLY A 105 -24.60 -20.76 7.42
N GLN A 106 -23.83 -20.39 6.40
CA GLN A 106 -22.40 -20.60 6.36
C GLN A 106 -21.66 -19.28 6.57
N TYR A 107 -21.00 -19.14 7.72
CA TYR A 107 -20.15 -18.00 8.04
C TYR A 107 -18.80 -18.10 7.31
N GLN A 108 -18.37 -17.00 6.69
CA GLN A 108 -17.14 -16.89 5.91
C GLN A 108 -16.43 -15.57 6.18
N ARG A 109 -15.11 -15.62 6.11
CA ARG A 109 -14.21 -14.45 6.10
C ARG A 109 -13.54 -14.36 4.74
N ILE A 110 -13.73 -13.24 4.06
CA ILE A 110 -13.26 -13.05 2.68
C ILE A 110 -12.37 -11.82 2.67
N ASN A 111 -11.14 -11.95 2.15
CA ASN A 111 -10.26 -10.81 1.99
C ASN A 111 -10.54 -10.12 0.65
N LEU A 112 -10.81 -8.83 0.69
CA LEU A 112 -11.17 -8.00 -0.44
C LEU A 112 -10.23 -6.79 -0.53
N PHE A 113 -10.00 -6.29 -1.73
CA PHE A 113 -9.10 -5.18 -1.97
C PHE A 113 -9.90 -4.00 -2.52
N PHE A 114 -9.78 -2.85 -1.85
CA PHE A 114 -10.46 -1.62 -2.22
C PHE A 114 -9.43 -0.53 -2.49
N ASN A 115 -9.68 0.28 -3.51
CA ASN A 115 -8.87 1.48 -3.77
C ASN A 115 -9.35 2.65 -2.90
N ASP A 116 -10.68 2.77 -2.74
CA ASP A 116 -11.32 3.83 -1.97
C ASP A 116 -11.63 3.41 -0.53
N ALA A 117 -11.51 4.37 0.38
CA ALA A 117 -11.81 4.16 1.78
C ALA A 117 -13.31 4.17 2.10
N ASN A 118 -14.13 4.83 1.28
CA ASN A 118 -15.56 4.82 1.46
C ASN A 118 -16.15 3.77 0.51
N VAL A 119 -16.64 2.68 1.07
CA VAL A 119 -17.29 1.61 0.33
C VAL A 119 -18.79 1.83 0.46
N ASP A 120 -19.45 2.10 -0.66
CA ASP A 120 -20.91 2.03 -0.80
C ASP A 120 -21.21 1.36 -2.13
N SER A 121 -21.51 0.06 -2.10
CA SER A 121 -21.67 -0.75 -3.29
C SER A 121 -22.88 -1.67 -3.18
N GLU A 122 -23.73 -1.65 -4.20
CA GLU A 122 -24.79 -2.64 -4.35
C GLU A 122 -24.25 -3.87 -5.06
N CYS A 123 -24.31 -5.00 -4.37
CA CYS A 123 -23.81 -6.28 -4.84
C CYS A 123 -24.96 -7.23 -5.16
N LYS A 124 -24.78 -8.07 -6.17
CA LYS A 124 -25.71 -9.11 -6.59
C LYS A 124 -25.16 -10.47 -6.19
N LEU A 125 -25.94 -11.22 -5.43
CA LEU A 125 -25.71 -12.63 -5.10
C LEU A 125 -26.48 -13.49 -6.10
N ARG A 126 -25.78 -14.27 -6.91
CA ARG A 126 -26.37 -15.20 -7.87
C ARG A 126 -26.30 -16.63 -7.36
N CYS A 127 -27.47 -17.23 -7.19
CA CYS A 127 -27.64 -18.67 -7.08
C CYS A 127 -28.37 -19.21 -8.32
N PRO A 128 -28.40 -20.54 -8.53
CA PRO A 128 -28.94 -21.13 -9.76
C PRO A 128 -30.36 -20.67 -10.11
N SER A 129 -31.22 -20.48 -9.10
CA SER A 129 -32.63 -20.10 -9.31
C SER A 129 -32.88 -18.59 -9.25
N LYS A 130 -32.13 -17.85 -8.41
CA LYS A 130 -32.45 -16.45 -8.11
C LYS A 130 -31.21 -15.60 -7.92
N VAL A 131 -31.33 -14.34 -8.37
CA VAL A 131 -30.40 -13.26 -8.04
C VAL A 131 -31.02 -12.40 -6.93
N THR A 132 -30.28 -12.19 -5.85
CA THR A 132 -30.65 -11.30 -4.75
C THR A 132 -29.65 -10.15 -4.66
N SER A 133 -30.08 -8.97 -4.23
CA SER A 133 -29.18 -7.81 -4.02
C SER A 133 -28.95 -7.57 -2.54
N PHE A 134 -27.75 -7.12 -2.19
CA PHE A 134 -27.41 -6.62 -0.86
C PHE A 134 -26.42 -5.47 -0.96
N LYS A 135 -26.36 -4.60 0.06
CA LYS A 135 -25.42 -3.49 0.10
C LYS A 135 -24.19 -3.82 0.94
N LEU A 136 -23.02 -3.43 0.44
CA LEU A 136 -21.78 -3.31 1.20
C LEU A 136 -21.56 -1.84 1.51
N THR A 137 -21.57 -1.50 2.80
CA THR A 137 -21.29 -0.14 3.26
C THR A 137 -20.27 -0.18 4.39
N ALA A 138 -19.13 0.49 4.22
CA ALA A 138 -18.09 0.58 5.24
C ALA A 138 -17.12 1.75 5.01
N THR A 139 -16.50 2.23 6.08
CA THR A 139 -15.41 3.20 6.03
C THR A 139 -14.10 2.50 6.43
N LEU A 140 -13.24 2.25 5.46
CA LEU A 140 -11.93 1.61 5.62
C LEU A 140 -10.84 2.62 5.99
N LYS A 141 -9.76 2.13 6.62
CA LYS A 141 -8.58 2.97 6.90
C LYS A 141 -7.81 3.22 5.59
N LYS A 142 -7.53 4.47 5.24
CA LYS A 142 -6.63 4.74 4.10
C LYS A 142 -5.22 4.29 4.45
N SER A 143 -4.59 3.54 3.54
CA SER A 143 -3.14 3.38 3.55
C SER A 143 -2.52 4.74 3.27
N THR A 144 -1.97 5.38 4.30
CA THR A 144 -1.02 6.45 4.06
C THR A 144 0.25 5.77 3.57
N LEU A 145 0.70 6.12 2.38
CA LEU A 145 2.10 5.92 1.99
C LEU A 145 2.93 6.81 2.92
N VAL A 146 3.11 6.34 4.16
CA VAL A 146 4.23 6.77 4.99
C VAL A 146 5.42 6.12 4.29
N ASN A 147 5.88 6.78 3.22
CA ASN A 147 7.18 6.54 2.63
C ASN A 147 8.15 6.28 3.78
N ALA A 148 8.96 5.23 3.74
CA ALA A 148 9.77 4.77 4.88
C ALA A 148 10.65 5.88 5.52
N TRP A 149 10.86 6.99 4.81
CA TRP A 149 11.46 8.24 5.28
C TRP A 149 10.62 9.07 6.28
N SER A 150 9.29 8.97 6.29
CA SER A 150 8.41 9.67 7.24
C SER A 150 8.12 8.86 8.51
N LYS A 151 8.35 7.52 8.52
CA LYS A 151 8.41 6.76 9.79
C LYS A 151 9.63 7.13 10.64
N VAL A 152 10.71 7.63 10.00
CA VAL A 152 11.86 8.22 10.71
C VAL A 152 11.52 9.60 11.31
N ALA A 153 10.49 10.29 10.79
CA ALA A 153 10.10 11.62 11.28
C ALA A 153 9.09 11.61 12.44
N VAL A 154 8.48 10.47 12.78
CA VAL A 154 7.37 10.39 13.77
C VAL A 154 7.75 9.62 15.04
N GLU A 155 8.97 9.08 15.14
CA GLU A 155 9.50 8.49 16.38
C GLU A 155 10.60 9.38 17.01
N VAL A 156 10.41 10.69 16.89
CA VAL A 156 11.18 11.72 17.64
C VAL A 156 10.19 12.69 18.26
N THR A 157 9.25 12.19 19.05
CA THR A 157 8.42 13.02 19.92
C THR A 157 8.18 12.27 21.21
N ASP A 158 9.14 12.35 22.14
CA ASP A 158 8.83 12.40 23.59
C ASP A 158 9.99 12.80 24.52
N GLU A 159 11.03 13.53 24.08
CA GLU A 159 12.00 14.14 25.00
C GLU A 159 12.42 15.56 24.55
N PRO A 160 11.95 16.64 25.23
CA PRO A 160 12.22 18.03 24.83
C PRO A 160 13.66 18.51 25.13
N SER A 161 14.49 17.70 25.79
CA SER A 161 15.86 18.06 26.17
C SER A 161 16.85 17.97 24.99
N LEU A 162 16.69 16.98 24.11
CA LEU A 162 17.66 16.70 23.03
C LEU A 162 17.54 17.68 21.85
N VAL A 163 16.32 18.15 21.57
CA VAL A 163 16.04 19.12 20.50
C VAL A 163 16.73 20.46 20.80
N LEU A 164 16.79 20.86 22.06
CA LEU A 164 17.44 22.10 22.47
C LEU A 164 18.97 22.04 22.29
N GLU A 165 19.59 20.89 22.51
CA GLU A 165 21.04 20.72 22.32
C GLU A 165 21.42 20.72 20.83
N LEU A 166 20.64 20.03 19.98
CA LEU A 166 20.87 20.02 18.54
C LEU A 166 20.66 21.38 17.89
N LEU A 167 19.64 22.14 18.34
CA LEU A 167 19.41 23.52 17.87
C LEU A 167 20.54 24.48 18.32
N LYS A 168 21.11 24.28 19.52
CA LYS A 168 22.26 25.07 19.98
C LYS A 168 23.52 24.74 19.19
N ALA A 169 23.80 23.46 18.95
CA ALA A 169 24.95 23.02 18.14
C ALA A 169 24.87 23.54 16.69
N GLY A 170 23.67 23.55 16.10
CA GLY A 170 23.45 24.13 14.78
C GLY A 170 23.66 25.64 14.73
N LYS A 171 23.29 26.37 15.80
CA LYS A 171 23.45 27.83 15.87
C LYS A 171 24.92 28.26 15.95
N GLU A 172 25.75 27.53 16.71
CA GLU A 172 27.18 27.84 16.82
C GLU A 172 27.96 27.63 15.51
N LEU A 173 27.59 26.62 14.71
CA LEU A 173 28.20 26.34 13.41
C LEU A 173 27.86 27.41 12.35
N VAL A 174 26.67 27.99 12.40
CA VAL A 174 26.23 29.04 11.46
C VAL A 174 26.85 30.40 11.81
N GLU A 175 26.97 30.72 13.09
CA GLU A 175 27.49 32.02 13.54
C GLU A 175 29.02 32.14 13.33
N SER A 176 29.76 31.03 13.44
CA SER A 176 31.20 30.98 13.14
C SER A 176 31.50 31.25 11.66
N ASN A 177 30.72 30.67 10.74
CA ASN A 177 30.98 30.79 9.30
C ASN A 177 30.62 32.20 8.75
N TYR A 178 29.66 32.90 9.39
CA TYR A 178 29.26 34.24 8.99
C TYR A 178 30.31 35.31 9.35
N GLN A 179 31.01 35.18 10.49
CA GLN A 179 32.07 36.14 10.84
C GLN A 179 33.28 36.08 9.90
N TYR A 180 33.67 34.89 9.44
CA TYR A 180 34.79 34.75 8.49
C TYR A 180 34.50 35.41 7.14
N LEU A 181 33.27 35.31 6.63
CA LEU A 181 32.85 35.97 5.39
C LEU A 181 32.94 37.51 5.49
N ILE A 182 32.56 38.09 6.62
CA ILE A 182 32.65 39.55 6.84
C ILE A 182 34.12 40.02 6.84
N ILE A 183 35.01 39.29 7.53
CA ILE A 183 36.43 39.66 7.61
C ILE A 183 37.08 39.63 6.23
N VAL A 184 36.79 38.62 5.41
CA VAL A 184 37.33 38.52 4.04
C VAL A 184 36.86 39.69 3.16
N LEU A 185 35.59 40.11 3.28
CA LEU A 185 35.07 41.27 2.54
C LEU A 185 35.72 42.59 2.97
N ILE A 186 35.98 42.78 4.27
CA ILE A 186 36.63 43.99 4.78
C ILE A 186 38.10 44.05 4.31
N VAL A 187 38.84 42.96 4.42
CA VAL A 187 40.27 42.93 4.04
C VAL A 187 40.46 43.13 2.53
N THR A 188 39.63 42.48 1.71
CA THR A 188 39.68 42.66 0.25
C THR A 188 39.22 44.06 -0.17
N GLY A 189 38.19 44.61 0.48
CA GLY A 189 37.71 45.97 0.25
C GLY A 189 38.75 47.04 0.60
N ILE A 190 39.37 46.95 1.78
CA ILE A 190 40.43 47.89 2.20
C ILE A 190 41.65 47.77 1.27
N GLY A 191 42.05 46.55 0.90
CA GLY A 191 43.14 46.33 -0.05
C GLY A 191 42.90 46.99 -1.40
N ALA A 192 41.68 46.90 -1.94
CA ALA A 192 41.29 47.56 -3.18
C ALA A 192 41.31 49.09 -3.07
N ILE A 193 40.86 49.65 -1.94
CA ILE A 193 40.89 51.11 -1.71
C ILE A 193 42.32 51.62 -1.63
N VAL A 194 43.20 50.93 -0.88
CA VAL A 194 44.62 51.30 -0.78
C VAL A 194 45.30 51.23 -2.14
N LEU A 195 45.02 50.19 -2.94
CA LEU A 195 45.55 50.05 -4.29
C LEU A 195 45.07 51.19 -5.22
N LEU A 196 43.78 51.57 -5.14
CA LEU A 196 43.23 52.70 -5.90
C LEU A 196 43.87 54.04 -5.50
N VAL A 197 44.13 54.25 -4.20
CA VAL A 197 44.82 55.45 -3.69
C VAL A 197 46.27 55.50 -4.15
N LEU A 198 46.97 54.36 -4.16
CA LEU A 198 48.35 54.27 -4.67
C LEU A 198 48.43 54.51 -6.19
N LEU A 199 47.49 53.96 -6.97
CA LEU A 199 47.42 54.20 -8.42
C LEU A 199 47.12 55.68 -8.74
N LYS A 200 46.26 56.35 -7.96
CA LYS A 200 45.99 57.78 -8.10
C LYS A 200 47.18 58.68 -7.77
N LYS A 201 48.18 58.18 -7.04
CA LYS A 201 49.37 58.96 -6.64
C LYS A 201 50.50 58.90 -7.68
N PHE A 202 50.37 58.02 -8.69
CA PHE A 202 51.35 57.79 -9.75
C PHE A 202 50.91 58.32 -11.13
N ILE A 203 49.76 58.99 -11.20
CA ILE A 203 49.24 59.75 -12.36
C ILE A 203 49.23 61.22 -11.96
#